data_AF-A0A8T4YEB7-F1
#
_entry.id   AF-A0A8T4YEB7-F1
#
_cell.length_a   1.000
_cell.length_b   1.000
_cell.length_c   1.000
_cell.angle_alpha   90.00
_cell.angle_beta   90.00
_cell.angle_gamma   90.00
#
_symmetry.space_group_name_H-M   'P 1'
#
loop_
_entity.id
_entity.type
_entity.pdbx_description
1 polymer ?
#
loop_
_entity_poly.entity_id
_entity_poly.type
_entity_poly.pdbx_seq_one_letter_code
_entity_poly.pdbx_strand_id
1 'polypeptide(L)'
;MKKNELAISLIVTTLLLTLMITVKANAQTNDMKTFADFKMPGILIKVNATSETRPAEEITFNLSLVPEANVDSVMITEFNLTVYGYINGTDAVKIYDNSSNNFELIETTYYSDTFLVPEQVIGVTYGEIALDYNITVTDIHGIHTYLFKEIKLGFTMTVVEDIYRESLEEQLQNLRNDFDELNQTYLQMKNDYEELNQTYWQIKQDYESLSGVQSELDNTRTAVVILAVVTVFFVATTGYLVLRRPKNYW
;
A
#
# COMPACT_ATOMS: atom_id res chain seq x y z
N MET A 1 -22.41 33.58 8.06
CA MET A 1 -22.26 32.39 7.20
C MET A 1 -21.06 31.50 7.56
N LYS A 2 -19.87 32.03 7.90
CA LYS A 2 -18.65 31.21 8.16
C LYS A 2 -18.68 30.22 9.34
N LYS A 3 -19.51 30.43 10.36
CA LYS A 3 -19.54 29.56 11.55
C LYS A 3 -20.24 28.21 11.33
N ASN A 4 -21.21 28.16 10.41
CA ASN A 4 -21.97 26.93 10.15
C ASN A 4 -21.18 25.98 9.24
N GLU A 5 -20.34 26.49 8.33
CA GLU A 5 -19.51 25.66 7.45
C GLU A 5 -18.40 24.93 8.21
N LEU A 6 -17.77 25.60 9.20
CA LEU A 6 -16.78 24.97 10.08
C LEU A 6 -17.40 23.88 10.98
N ALA A 7 -18.61 24.11 11.49
CA ALA A 7 -19.30 23.12 12.32
C ALA A 7 -19.71 21.87 11.51
N ILE A 8 -20.17 22.05 10.27
CA ILE A 8 -20.54 20.94 9.38
C ILE A 8 -19.29 20.15 8.96
N SER A 9 -18.18 20.83 8.64
CA SER A 9 -16.91 20.18 8.28
C SER A 9 -16.35 19.32 9.42
N LEU A 10 -16.41 19.82 10.67
CA LEU A 10 -15.95 19.09 11.85
C LEU A 10 -16.81 17.84 12.14
N ILE A 11 -18.13 17.96 11.99
CA ILE A 11 -19.06 16.83 12.20
C ILE A 11 -18.83 15.74 11.14
N VAL A 12 -18.66 16.12 9.87
CA VAL A 12 -18.40 15.18 8.76
C VAL A 12 -17.06 14.47 8.93
N THR A 13 -16.01 15.17 9.38
CA THR A 13 -14.70 14.55 9.66
C THR A 13 -14.76 13.60 10.86
N THR A 14 -15.47 13.94 11.94
CA THR A 14 -15.65 13.01 13.07
C THR A 14 -16.49 11.79 12.71
N LEU A 15 -17.49 11.93 11.84
CA LEU A 15 -18.33 10.82 11.39
C LEU A 15 -17.56 9.86 10.47
N LEU A 16 -16.70 10.40 9.59
CA LEU A 16 -15.79 9.61 8.76
C LEU A 16 -14.72 8.87 9.60
N LEU A 17 -14.21 9.49 10.67
CA LEU A 17 -13.28 8.82 11.59
C LEU A 17 -13.95 7.66 12.35
N THR A 18 -15.23 7.79 12.74
CA THR A 18 -15.95 6.70 13.44
C THR A 18 -16.34 5.56 12.50
N LEU A 19 -16.44 5.80 11.19
CA LEU A 19 -16.71 4.78 10.18
C LEU A 19 -15.49 3.94 9.81
N MET A 20 -14.27 4.40 10.12
CA MET A 20 -13.05 3.58 9.94
C MET A 20 -12.80 2.57 11.06
N ILE A 21 -13.57 2.62 12.17
CA ILE A 21 -13.45 1.68 13.30
C ILE A 21 -14.55 0.60 13.26
N THR A 22 -15.15 0.34 12.10
CA THR A 22 -15.79 -0.96 11.87
C THR A 22 -14.69 -2.00 11.65
N VAL A 23 -14.14 -2.47 12.78
CA VAL A 23 -13.50 -3.77 12.87
C VAL A 23 -14.42 -4.73 12.13
N LYS A 24 -13.97 -5.23 10.98
CA LYS A 24 -14.54 -6.41 10.35
C LYS A 24 -14.38 -7.52 11.39
N ALA A 25 -15.37 -7.71 12.25
CA ALA A 25 -15.60 -8.96 12.93
C ALA A 25 -16.02 -9.94 11.83
N ASN A 26 -15.03 -10.38 11.05
CA ASN A 26 -15.20 -11.44 10.08
C ASN A 26 -15.38 -12.69 10.93
N ALA A 27 -16.61 -13.19 11.00
CA ALA A 27 -16.88 -14.47 11.62
C ALA A 27 -15.98 -15.50 10.93
N GLN A 28 -14.98 -15.99 11.65
CA GLN A 28 -14.03 -16.99 11.20
C GLN A 28 -14.85 -18.21 10.78
N THR A 29 -15.04 -18.38 9.47
CA THR A 29 -15.63 -19.61 8.91
C THR A 29 -14.71 -20.74 9.34
N ASN A 30 -15.29 -21.74 9.99
CA ASN A 30 -14.62 -22.89 10.60
C ASN A 30 -14.05 -23.84 9.51
N ASP A 31 -13.21 -23.31 8.62
CA ASP A 31 -12.55 -24.04 7.53
C ASP A 31 -11.33 -24.77 8.09
N MET A 32 -11.60 -25.82 8.89
CA MET A 32 -10.55 -26.74 9.30
C MET A 32 -10.08 -27.55 8.09
N LYS A 33 -8.77 -27.60 7.86
CA LYS A 33 -8.12 -28.47 6.86
C LYS A 33 -7.18 -29.46 7.53
N THR A 34 -6.99 -30.62 6.91
CA THR A 34 -5.96 -31.58 7.32
C THR A 34 -4.60 -31.10 6.83
N PHE A 35 -3.68 -30.92 7.78
CA PHE A 35 -2.32 -30.44 7.54
C PHE A 35 -1.26 -31.53 7.67
N ALA A 36 -1.53 -32.53 8.49
CA ALA A 36 -0.68 -33.69 8.63
C ALA A 36 -1.52 -34.97 8.75
N ASP A 37 -1.02 -36.03 8.11
CA ASP A 37 -1.54 -37.39 8.18
C ASP A 37 -0.33 -38.34 8.11
N PHE A 38 0.22 -38.66 9.27
CA PHE A 38 1.41 -39.48 9.42
C PHE A 38 1.01 -40.91 9.78
N LYS A 39 1.46 -41.86 8.96
CA LYS A 39 1.31 -43.28 9.24
C LYS A 39 2.62 -43.84 9.77
N MET A 40 2.60 -44.34 11.00
CA MET A 40 3.75 -44.89 11.69
C MET A 40 3.45 -46.31 12.17
N PRO A 41 4.47 -47.13 12.49
CA PRO A 41 4.23 -48.46 13.06
C PRO A 41 3.35 -48.38 14.31
N GLY A 42 2.14 -48.93 14.24
CA GLY A 42 1.19 -49.00 15.34
C GLY A 42 0.38 -47.74 15.63
N ILE A 43 0.68 -46.59 15.01
CA ILE A 43 -0.04 -45.33 15.28
C ILE A 43 -0.22 -44.50 13.99
N LEU A 44 -1.42 -43.96 13.81
CA LEU A 44 -1.73 -42.95 12.81
C LEU A 44 -2.00 -41.61 13.50
N ILE A 45 -1.31 -40.56 13.05
CA ILE A 45 -1.36 -39.23 13.62
C ILE A 45 -1.95 -38.29 12.58
N LYS A 46 -3.07 -37.65 12.92
CA LYS A 46 -3.72 -36.69 12.01
C LYS A 46 -3.91 -35.35 12.70
N VAL A 47 -3.54 -34.27 12.02
CA VAL A 47 -3.66 -32.90 12.51
C VAL A 47 -4.54 -32.11 11.56
N ASN A 48 -5.64 -31.59 12.09
CA ASN A 48 -6.50 -30.65 11.42
C ASN A 48 -6.40 -29.30 12.14
N ALA A 49 -6.38 -28.19 11.42
CA ALA A 49 -6.36 -26.86 12.03
C ALA A 49 -7.15 -25.87 11.17
N THR A 50 -7.49 -24.70 11.73
CA THR A 50 -7.99 -23.56 10.96
C THR A 50 -7.08 -23.30 9.77
N SER A 51 -7.61 -23.16 8.55
CA SER A 51 -6.73 -23.06 7.38
C SER A 51 -6.03 -21.71 7.24
N GLU A 52 -6.74 -20.63 7.54
CA GLU A 52 -6.32 -19.25 7.38
C GLU A 52 -6.74 -18.42 8.60
N THR A 53 -5.93 -17.45 9.00
CA THR A 53 -6.19 -16.56 10.14
C THR A 53 -5.42 -15.25 9.98
N ARG A 54 -5.64 -14.30 10.88
CA ARG A 54 -4.89 -13.04 10.94
C ARG A 54 -4.02 -12.97 12.18
N PRO A 55 -3.02 -12.08 12.20
CA PRO A 55 -2.30 -11.78 13.42
C PRO A 55 -3.27 -11.34 14.53
N ALA A 56 -3.00 -11.73 15.77
CA ALA A 56 -3.88 -11.56 16.94
C ALA A 56 -5.22 -12.33 16.92
N GLU A 57 -5.48 -13.17 15.93
CA GLU A 57 -6.62 -14.09 15.93
C GLU A 57 -6.24 -15.49 16.47
N GLU A 58 -7.25 -16.32 16.67
CA GLU A 58 -7.12 -17.65 17.22
C GLU A 58 -6.95 -18.72 16.13
N ILE A 59 -6.03 -19.66 16.36
CA ILE A 59 -5.94 -20.92 15.63
C ILE A 59 -6.54 -22.01 16.51
N THR A 60 -7.52 -22.73 15.98
CA THR A 60 -8.03 -23.96 16.61
C THR A 60 -7.45 -25.15 15.87
N PHE A 61 -6.94 -26.14 16.61
CA PHE A 61 -6.47 -27.39 16.03
C PHE A 61 -7.09 -28.61 16.71
N ASN A 62 -7.20 -29.69 15.95
CA ASN A 62 -7.63 -31.01 16.36
C ASN A 62 -6.56 -32.01 15.95
N LEU A 63 -5.94 -32.64 16.93
CA LEU A 63 -5.00 -33.73 16.77
C LEU A 63 -5.70 -35.05 17.14
N SER A 64 -5.57 -36.07 16.30
CA SER A 64 -6.03 -37.42 16.61
C SER A 64 -4.88 -38.42 16.51
N LEU A 65 -4.73 -39.22 17.56
CA LEU A 65 -3.81 -40.36 17.65
C LEU A 65 -4.63 -41.64 17.59
N VAL A 66 -4.48 -42.41 16.51
CA VAL A 66 -5.27 -43.62 16.23
C VAL A 66 -4.35 -44.83 16.30
N PRO A 67 -4.54 -45.78 17.24
CA PRO A 67 -3.77 -47.02 17.24
C PRO A 67 -4.15 -47.89 16.04
N GLU A 68 -3.17 -48.57 15.42
CA GLU A 68 -3.46 -49.52 14.33
C GLU A 68 -4.07 -50.82 14.87
N ALA A 69 -5.03 -51.40 14.14
CA ALA A 69 -5.82 -52.56 14.59
C ALA A 69 -5.02 -53.86 14.82
N ASN A 70 -3.77 -53.93 14.36
CA ASN A 70 -2.86 -55.07 14.48
C ASN A 70 -1.88 -54.95 15.67
N VAL A 71 -2.08 -53.95 16.53
CA VAL A 71 -1.27 -53.72 17.72
C VAL A 71 -2.15 -53.83 18.96
N ASP A 72 -1.67 -54.51 20.00
CA ASP A 72 -2.44 -54.70 21.23
C ASP A 72 -2.45 -53.42 22.07
N SER A 73 -1.30 -52.75 22.16
CA SER A 73 -1.21 -51.44 22.78
C SER A 73 -0.02 -50.62 22.28
N VAL A 74 -0.19 -49.29 22.36
CA VAL A 74 0.84 -48.31 22.05
C VAL A 74 1.06 -47.47 23.30
N MET A 75 2.20 -47.60 23.96
CA MET A 75 2.56 -46.77 25.11
C MET A 75 3.43 -45.62 24.65
N ILE A 76 2.89 -44.41 24.72
CA ILE A 76 3.62 -43.18 24.46
C ILE A 76 4.35 -42.78 25.74
N THR A 77 5.67 -42.79 25.69
CA THR A 77 6.52 -42.41 26.82
C THR A 77 6.75 -40.90 26.84
N GLU A 78 6.91 -40.29 25.67
CA GLU A 78 7.07 -38.85 25.50
C GLU A 78 6.29 -38.39 24.27
N PHE A 79 5.54 -37.31 24.42
CA PHE A 79 4.85 -36.63 23.32
C PHE A 79 4.96 -35.13 23.54
N ASN A 80 5.41 -34.42 22.52
CA ASN A 80 5.41 -32.97 22.48
C ASN A 80 4.86 -32.49 21.13
N LEU A 81 3.84 -31.65 21.16
CA LEU A 81 3.40 -30.85 20.04
C LEU A 81 3.84 -29.40 20.27
N THR A 82 4.71 -28.91 19.39
CA THR A 82 5.11 -27.50 19.37
C THR A 82 4.66 -26.85 18.08
N VAL A 83 4.12 -25.63 18.15
CA VAL A 83 3.81 -24.81 16.97
C VAL A 83 4.66 -23.56 16.97
N TYR A 84 5.23 -23.24 15.82
CA TYR A 84 6.07 -22.09 15.57
C TYR A 84 5.45 -21.18 14.51
N GLY A 85 5.64 -19.88 14.67
CA GLY A 85 5.49 -18.89 13.61
C GLY A 85 6.82 -18.21 13.34
N TYR A 86 6.85 -17.36 12.32
CA TYR A 86 8.05 -16.61 11.96
C TYR A 86 7.76 -15.12 12.00
N ILE A 87 8.61 -14.38 12.71
CA ILE A 87 8.64 -12.92 12.65
C ILE A 87 9.57 -12.52 11.51
N ASN A 88 9.10 -11.63 10.63
CA ASN A 88 9.85 -11.16 9.47
C ASN A 88 10.44 -12.30 8.59
N GLY A 89 9.77 -13.46 8.58
CA GLY A 89 10.19 -14.65 7.82
C GLY A 89 11.51 -15.30 8.25
N THR A 90 12.12 -14.90 9.36
CA THR A 90 13.47 -15.36 9.76
C THR A 90 13.54 -15.85 11.19
N ASP A 91 12.92 -15.13 12.13
CA ASP A 91 12.99 -15.47 13.54
C ASP A 91 11.82 -16.37 13.94
N ALA A 92 12.12 -17.65 14.20
CA ALA A 92 11.13 -18.61 14.68
C ALA A 92 10.71 -18.26 16.11
N VAL A 93 9.40 -18.11 16.33
CA VAL A 93 8.80 -17.88 17.64
C VAL A 93 7.87 -19.02 17.95
N LYS A 94 8.03 -19.60 19.14
CA LYS A 94 7.14 -20.63 19.66
C LYS A 94 5.80 -19.99 20.04
N ILE A 95 4.72 -20.45 19.41
CA ILE A 95 3.36 -19.95 19.63
C ILE A 95 2.60 -20.87 20.60
N TYR A 96 2.80 -22.17 20.46
CA TYR A 96 2.11 -23.18 21.27
C TYR A 96 3.08 -24.31 21.62
N ASP A 97 2.93 -24.86 22.81
CA ASP A 97 3.73 -25.97 23.33
C ASP A 97 2.84 -26.81 24.24
N ASN A 98 2.72 -28.10 23.94
CA ASN A 98 2.02 -29.02 24.80
C ASN A 98 2.75 -30.35 24.83
N SER A 99 3.11 -30.77 26.04
CA SER A 99 3.79 -32.02 26.30
C SER A 99 2.94 -32.93 27.17
N SER A 100 2.86 -34.21 26.80
CA SER A 100 2.24 -35.26 27.59
C SER A 100 3.18 -36.46 27.64
N ASN A 101 3.22 -37.14 28.78
CA ASN A 101 4.14 -38.25 29.02
C ASN A 101 3.41 -39.44 29.61
N ASN A 102 3.91 -40.64 29.30
CA ASN A 102 3.48 -41.91 29.89
C ASN A 102 1.97 -42.17 29.82
N PHE A 103 1.43 -42.26 28.61
CA PHE A 103 0.04 -42.63 28.37
C PHE A 103 -0.08 -43.74 27.33
N GLU A 104 -1.10 -44.59 27.51
CA GLU A 104 -1.37 -45.72 26.62
C GLU A 104 -2.51 -45.36 25.67
N LEU A 105 -2.30 -45.61 24.37
CA LEU A 105 -3.33 -45.52 23.35
C LEU A 105 -4.00 -46.88 23.19
N ILE A 106 -5.15 -47.02 23.85
CA ILE A 106 -6.05 -48.18 23.73
C ILE A 106 -7.09 -47.91 22.63
N GLU A 107 -7.53 -46.66 22.52
CA GLU A 107 -8.48 -46.18 21.52
C GLU A 107 -8.00 -44.86 20.91
N THR A 108 -8.74 -44.36 19.92
CA THR A 108 -8.43 -43.07 19.31
C THR A 108 -8.49 -41.95 20.35
N THR A 109 -7.36 -41.30 20.57
CA THR A 109 -7.26 -40.14 21.46
C THR A 109 -7.34 -38.86 20.65
N TYR A 110 -8.21 -37.94 21.08
CA TYR A 110 -8.42 -36.65 20.45
C TYR A 110 -7.93 -35.53 21.37
N TYR A 111 -7.10 -34.64 20.84
CA TYR A 111 -6.70 -33.40 21.46
C TYR A 111 -7.27 -32.24 20.65
N SER A 112 -7.89 -31.29 21.32
CA SER A 112 -8.40 -30.08 20.71
C SER A 112 -7.99 -28.91 21.59
N ASP A 113 -7.39 -27.91 21.00
CA ASP A 113 -7.01 -26.70 21.71
C ASP A 113 -6.99 -25.49 20.76
N THR A 114 -7.00 -24.31 21.36
CA THR A 114 -7.03 -23.03 20.66
C THR A 114 -5.96 -22.12 21.24
N PHE A 115 -5.23 -21.43 20.38
CA PHE A 115 -4.20 -20.48 20.81
C PHE A 115 -4.17 -19.24 19.91
N LEU A 116 -3.69 -18.13 20.47
CA LEU A 116 -3.59 -16.85 19.78
C LEU A 116 -2.31 -16.74 18.96
N VAL A 117 -2.43 -16.21 17.74
CA VAL A 117 -1.29 -15.86 16.89
C VAL A 117 -0.72 -14.51 17.32
N PRO A 118 0.58 -14.40 17.64
CA PRO A 118 1.20 -13.10 17.94
C PRO A 118 1.08 -12.12 16.77
N GLU A 119 0.92 -10.83 17.05
CA GLU A 119 0.75 -9.78 16.03
C GLU A 119 1.89 -9.72 15.00
N GLN A 120 3.09 -10.15 15.38
CA GLN A 120 4.28 -10.07 14.54
C GLN A 120 4.48 -11.32 13.67
N VAL A 121 3.70 -12.38 13.89
CA VAL A 121 3.77 -13.60 13.09
C VAL A 121 2.95 -13.40 11.82
N ILE A 122 3.59 -13.65 10.68
CA ILE A 122 2.98 -13.59 9.35
C ILE A 122 3.42 -14.79 8.51
N GLY A 123 2.67 -15.13 7.47
CA GLY A 123 3.02 -16.22 6.56
C GLY A 123 2.52 -17.57 7.07
N VAL A 124 3.37 -18.60 7.11
CA VAL A 124 2.92 -19.97 7.45
C VAL A 124 3.38 -20.34 8.86
N THR A 125 2.47 -20.92 9.66
CA THR A 125 2.82 -21.55 10.94
C THR A 125 3.28 -22.99 10.71
N TYR A 126 4.14 -23.51 11.58
CA TYR A 126 4.74 -24.83 11.46
C TYR A 126 4.52 -25.62 12.74
N GLY A 127 4.01 -26.83 12.61
CA GLY A 127 3.90 -27.79 13.72
C GLY A 127 5.08 -28.75 13.71
N GLU A 128 5.56 -29.11 14.90
CA GLU A 128 6.50 -30.19 15.14
C GLU A 128 5.90 -31.13 16.19
N ILE A 129 5.81 -32.41 15.87
CA ILE A 129 5.50 -33.46 16.84
C ILE A 129 6.77 -34.22 17.14
N ALA A 130 7.22 -34.20 18.39
CA ALA A 130 8.27 -35.07 18.90
C ALA A 130 7.64 -36.19 19.74
N LEU A 131 8.06 -37.44 19.50
CA LEU A 131 7.45 -38.61 20.12
C LEU A 131 8.45 -39.74 20.39
N ASP A 132 8.31 -40.36 21.56
CA ASP A 132 8.91 -41.64 21.93
C ASP A 132 7.77 -42.59 22.34
N TYR A 133 7.77 -43.80 21.81
CA TYR A 133 6.73 -44.78 22.12
C TYR A 133 7.22 -46.21 21.96
N ASN A 134 6.48 -47.13 22.57
CA ASN A 134 6.62 -48.55 22.30
C ASN A 134 5.29 -49.13 21.86
N ILE A 135 5.37 -50.19 21.07
CA ILE A 135 4.21 -50.96 20.64
C ILE A 135 4.35 -52.38 21.16
N THR A 136 3.24 -52.96 21.60
CA THR A 136 3.16 -54.36 22.02
C THR A 136 2.28 -55.12 21.04
N VAL A 137 2.81 -56.23 20.52
CA VAL A 137 2.13 -57.10 19.57
C VAL A 137 2.22 -58.55 20.06
N THR A 138 1.08 -59.19 20.20
CA THR A 138 0.95 -60.60 20.57
C THR A 138 0.65 -61.42 19.34
N ASP A 139 1.54 -62.34 19.00
CA ASP A 139 1.37 -63.27 17.90
C ASP A 139 1.49 -64.72 18.38
N ILE A 140 1.57 -65.66 17.44
CA ILE A 140 1.72 -67.09 17.73
C ILE A 140 3.05 -67.44 18.42
N HIS A 141 4.05 -66.55 18.43
CA HIS A 141 5.36 -66.72 19.04
C HIS A 141 5.49 -66.02 20.40
N GLY A 142 4.47 -65.27 20.83
CA GLY A 142 4.39 -64.63 22.14
C GLY A 142 4.20 -63.12 22.05
N ILE A 143 4.62 -62.43 23.10
CA ILE A 143 4.51 -60.97 23.22
C ILE A 143 5.81 -60.34 22.75
N HIS A 144 5.71 -59.46 21.76
CA HIS A 144 6.82 -58.69 21.21
C HIS A 144 6.62 -57.21 21.47
N THR A 145 7.64 -56.55 22.01
CA THR A 145 7.64 -55.09 22.22
C THR A 145 8.70 -54.44 21.35
N TYR A 146 8.29 -53.43 20.57
CA TYR A 146 9.20 -52.64 19.73
C TYR A 146 9.26 -51.21 20.25
N LEU A 147 10.46 -50.64 20.27
CA LEU A 147 10.74 -49.32 20.82
C LEU A 147 11.11 -48.34 19.70
N PHE A 148 10.47 -47.18 19.73
CA PHE A 148 10.66 -46.08 18.79
C PHE A 148 11.03 -44.82 19.58
N LYS A 149 12.15 -44.19 19.22
CA LYS A 149 12.72 -43.06 19.95
C LYS A 149 13.17 -41.94 19.01
N GLU A 150 13.21 -40.73 19.55
CA GLU A 150 13.71 -39.50 18.91
C GLU A 150 12.99 -39.17 17.60
N ILE A 151 11.70 -39.50 17.52
CA ILE A 151 10.93 -39.26 16.31
C ILE A 151 10.47 -37.81 16.29
N LYS A 152 10.75 -37.13 15.17
CA LYS A 152 10.33 -35.75 14.94
C LYS A 152 9.61 -35.63 13.61
N LEU A 153 8.41 -35.07 13.64
CA LEU A 153 7.54 -34.90 12.48
C LEU A 153 7.21 -33.42 12.33
N GLY A 154 7.83 -32.77 11.35
CA GLY A 154 7.53 -31.38 11.00
C GLY A 154 6.46 -31.29 9.91
N PHE A 155 5.55 -30.31 10.02
CA PHE A 155 4.54 -30.01 9.01
C PHE A 155 4.19 -28.52 8.96
N THR A 156 3.75 -28.04 7.81
CA THR A 156 3.14 -26.72 7.65
C THR A 156 1.70 -26.75 8.15
N MET A 157 1.26 -25.67 8.79
CA MET A 157 -0.08 -25.54 9.35
C MET A 157 -0.77 -24.29 8.79
N THR A 158 -1.49 -23.55 9.63
CA THR A 158 -2.31 -22.39 9.27
C THR A 158 -1.50 -21.29 8.58
N VAL A 159 -2.11 -20.68 7.56
CA VAL A 159 -1.60 -19.47 6.91
C VAL A 159 -2.12 -18.23 7.66
N VAL A 160 -1.22 -17.33 8.03
CA VAL A 160 -1.47 -16.06 8.69
C VAL A 160 -1.33 -14.94 7.67
N GLU A 161 -2.40 -14.17 7.46
CA GLU A 161 -2.45 -13.05 6.53
C GLU A 161 -1.42 -11.96 6.90
N ASP A 162 -0.74 -11.41 5.89
CA ASP A 162 0.19 -10.29 6.05
C ASP A 162 -0.55 -8.96 5.91
N ILE A 163 -1.29 -8.60 6.96
CA ILE A 163 -2.08 -7.37 7.03
C ILE A 163 -1.21 -6.11 6.91
N TYR A 164 0.06 -6.19 7.30
CA TYR A 164 0.99 -5.06 7.21
C TYR A 164 1.36 -4.79 5.76
N ARG A 165 1.70 -5.84 5.00
CA ARG A 165 1.99 -5.71 3.57
C ARG A 165 0.79 -5.20 2.79
N GLU A 166 -0.41 -5.70 3.06
CA GLU A 166 -1.64 -5.21 2.41
C GLU A 166 -1.84 -3.70 2.66
N SER A 167 -1.71 -3.27 3.91
CA SER A 167 -1.82 -1.84 4.26
C SER A 167 -0.72 -1.00 3.60
N LEU A 168 0.50 -1.52 3.50
CA LEU A 168 1.63 -0.81 2.89
C LEU A 168 1.44 -0.67 1.37
N GLU A 169 0.95 -1.71 0.71
CA GLU A 169 0.62 -1.68 -0.73
C GLU A 169 -0.48 -0.65 -1.02
N GLU A 170 -1.50 -0.58 -0.18
CA GLU A 170 -2.55 0.44 -0.29
C GLU A 170 -2.00 1.86 -0.12
N GLN A 171 -1.17 2.08 0.91
CA GLN A 171 -0.52 3.38 1.14
C GLN A 171 0.39 3.80 -0.02
N LEU A 172 1.16 2.87 -0.57
CA LEU A 172 2.02 3.12 -1.74
C LEU A 172 1.19 3.47 -2.98
N GLN A 173 0.08 2.78 -3.19
CA GLN A 173 -0.81 3.08 -4.31
C GLN A 173 -1.44 4.46 -4.18
N ASN A 174 -1.87 4.85 -2.97
CA ASN A 174 -2.40 6.18 -2.70
C ASN A 174 -1.33 7.25 -2.95
N LEU A 175 -0.12 7.07 -2.42
CA LEU A 175 0.99 8.01 -2.63
C LEU A 175 1.35 8.17 -4.12
N ARG A 176 1.29 7.08 -4.89
CA ARG A 176 1.50 7.12 -6.33
C ARG A 176 0.43 7.94 -7.04
N ASN A 177 -0.83 7.76 -6.66
CA ASN A 177 -1.93 8.54 -7.22
C ASN A 177 -1.77 10.03 -6.89
N ASP A 178 -1.41 10.38 -5.65
CA ASP A 178 -1.15 11.76 -5.23
C ASP A 178 0.01 12.39 -6.02
N PHE A 179 1.07 11.62 -6.25
CA PHE A 179 2.20 12.07 -7.08
C PHE A 179 1.79 12.32 -8.53
N ASP A 180 0.98 11.44 -9.12
CA ASP A 180 0.50 11.60 -10.48
C ASP A 180 -0.41 12.84 -10.61
N GLU A 181 -1.27 13.12 -9.64
CA GLU A 181 -2.11 14.33 -9.59
C GLU A 181 -1.27 15.61 -9.45
N LEU A 182 -0.28 15.59 -8.56
CA LEU A 182 0.63 16.72 -8.37
C LEU A 182 1.44 17.00 -9.64
N ASN A 183 1.91 15.95 -10.31
CA ASN A 183 2.65 16.06 -11.56
C ASN A 183 1.78 16.64 -12.69
N GLN A 184 0.52 16.21 -12.79
CA GLN A 184 -0.44 16.81 -13.75
C GLN A 184 -0.65 18.29 -13.46
N THR A 185 -0.87 18.65 -12.20
CA THR A 185 -1.04 20.06 -11.79
C THR A 185 0.20 20.89 -12.11
N TYR A 186 1.39 20.35 -11.86
CA TYR A 186 2.66 20.99 -12.22
C TYR A 186 2.78 21.23 -13.73
N LEU A 187 2.47 20.23 -14.55
CA LEU A 187 2.51 20.35 -16.02
C LEU A 187 1.51 21.39 -16.52
N GLN A 188 0.30 21.42 -15.94
CA GLN A 188 -0.68 22.45 -16.25
C GLN A 188 -0.16 23.85 -15.90
N MET A 189 0.36 24.05 -14.69
CA MET A 189 0.90 25.35 -14.26
C MET A 189 2.09 25.78 -15.13
N LYS A 190 2.91 24.83 -15.58
CA LYS A 190 4.01 25.11 -16.51
C LYS A 190 3.49 25.61 -17.86
N ASN A 191 2.47 24.96 -18.41
CA ASN A 191 1.84 25.39 -19.66
C ASN A 191 1.22 26.78 -19.52
N ASP A 192 0.48 27.03 -18.44
CA ASP A 192 -0.12 28.35 -18.16
C ASP A 192 0.96 29.45 -18.06
N TYR A 193 2.10 29.14 -17.44
CA TYR A 193 3.23 30.06 -17.37
C TYR A 193 3.84 30.33 -18.76
N GLU A 194 3.99 29.31 -19.59
CA GLU A 194 4.48 29.46 -20.97
C GLU A 194 3.54 30.32 -21.82
N GLU A 195 2.22 30.13 -21.70
CA GLU A 195 1.20 30.94 -22.38
C GLU A 195 1.22 32.40 -21.88
N LEU A 196 1.32 32.60 -20.57
CA LEU A 196 1.42 33.94 -19.99
C LEU A 196 2.68 34.67 -20.47
N ASN A 197 3.81 33.96 -20.55
CA ASN A 197 5.06 34.52 -21.05
C ASN A 197 4.96 34.90 -22.53
N GLN A 198 4.31 34.09 -23.36
CA GLN A 198 4.04 34.43 -24.76
C GLN A 198 3.18 35.70 -24.87
N THR A 199 2.09 35.76 -24.09
CA THR A 199 1.20 36.92 -24.05
C THR A 199 1.95 38.19 -23.61
N TYR A 200 2.82 38.08 -22.62
CA TYR A 200 3.67 39.19 -22.16
C TYR A 200 4.55 39.74 -23.30
N TRP A 201 5.23 38.86 -24.04
CA TRP A 201 6.09 39.28 -25.15
C TRP A 201 5.31 39.91 -26.30
N GLN A 202 4.11 39.39 -26.59
CA GLN A 202 3.23 39.97 -27.60
C GLN A 202 2.78 41.38 -27.21
N ILE A 203 2.30 41.57 -25.98
CA ILE A 203 1.90 42.90 -25.48
C ILE A 203 3.08 43.88 -25.50
N LYS A 204 4.28 43.42 -25.11
CA LYS A 204 5.48 44.25 -25.14
C LYS A 204 5.82 44.71 -26.56
N GLN A 205 5.73 43.81 -27.54
CA GLN A 205 5.97 44.14 -28.95
C GLN A 205 4.92 45.12 -29.49
N ASP A 206 3.65 44.90 -29.17
CA ASP A 206 2.55 45.80 -29.57
C ASP A 206 2.75 47.21 -28.98
N TYR A 207 3.16 47.30 -27.71
CA TYR A 207 3.48 48.55 -27.05
C TYR A 207 4.65 49.29 -27.70
N GLU A 208 5.76 48.59 -27.99
CA GLU A 208 6.91 49.17 -28.69
C GLU A 208 6.53 49.68 -30.09
N SER A 209 5.68 48.94 -30.82
CA SER A 209 5.15 49.34 -32.13
C SER A 209 4.29 50.61 -32.05
N LEU A 210 3.32 50.65 -31.12
CA LEU A 210 2.45 51.81 -30.89
C LEU A 210 3.26 53.07 -30.50
N SER A 211 4.28 52.91 -29.66
CA SER A 211 5.17 54.00 -29.28
C SER A 211 5.96 54.54 -30.47
N GLY A 212 6.39 53.67 -31.39
CA GLY A 212 7.05 54.07 -32.64
C GLY A 212 6.13 54.90 -33.52
N VAL A 213 4.90 54.42 -33.75
CA VAL A 213 3.86 55.14 -34.54
C VAL A 213 3.54 56.51 -33.93
N GLN A 214 3.45 56.60 -32.60
CA GLN A 214 3.20 57.88 -31.93
C GLN A 214 4.36 58.86 -32.15
N SER A 215 5.61 58.41 -32.06
CA SER A 215 6.78 59.24 -32.34
C SER A 215 6.81 59.73 -33.79
N GLU A 216 6.41 58.89 -34.76
CA GLU A 216 6.32 59.28 -36.17
C GLU A 216 5.22 60.32 -36.42
N LEU A 217 4.07 60.17 -35.76
CA LEU A 217 2.96 61.13 -35.83
C LEU A 217 3.37 62.51 -35.28
N ASP A 218 4.08 62.55 -34.16
CA ASP A 218 4.55 63.81 -33.56
C ASP A 218 5.61 64.51 -34.43
N ASN A 219 6.52 63.73 -35.04
CA ASN A 219 7.50 64.24 -36.00
C ASN A 219 6.82 64.78 -37.26
N THR A 220 5.82 64.07 -37.78
CA THR A 220 5.04 64.49 -38.95
C THR A 220 4.27 65.77 -38.67
N ARG A 221 3.60 65.88 -37.52
CA ARG A 221 2.91 67.12 -37.10
C ARG A 221 3.87 68.31 -37.04
N THR A 222 5.05 68.11 -36.47
CA THR A 222 6.09 69.16 -36.37
C THR A 222 6.58 69.58 -37.75
N ALA A 223 6.85 68.62 -38.65
CA ALA A 223 7.26 68.91 -40.02
C ALA A 223 6.20 69.71 -40.80
N VAL A 224 4.91 69.36 -40.65
CA VAL A 224 3.80 70.08 -41.29
C VAL A 224 3.71 71.53 -40.78
N VAL A 225 3.88 71.76 -39.47
CA VAL A 225 3.90 73.12 -38.91
C VAL A 225 5.05 73.94 -39.49
N ILE A 226 6.26 73.37 -39.57
CA ILE A 226 7.42 74.04 -40.17
C ILE A 226 7.15 74.37 -41.64
N LEU A 227 6.62 73.41 -42.40
CA LEU A 227 6.35 73.58 -43.83
C LEU A 227 5.28 74.66 -44.07
N ALA A 228 4.23 74.70 -43.25
CA ALA A 228 3.22 75.77 -43.31
C ALA A 228 3.83 77.15 -43.07
N VAL A 229 4.68 77.30 -42.04
CA VAL A 229 5.38 78.55 -41.73
C VAL A 229 6.27 78.99 -42.90
N VAL A 230 7.10 78.09 -43.43
CA VAL A 230 8.00 78.38 -44.57
C VAL A 230 7.20 78.79 -45.81
N THR A 231 6.07 78.13 -46.08
CA THR A 231 5.22 78.44 -47.24
C THR A 231 4.66 79.86 -47.15
N VAL A 232 4.21 80.29 -45.97
CA VAL A 232 3.75 81.67 -45.75
C VAL A 232 4.88 82.67 -46.01
N PHE A 233 6.09 82.42 -45.51
CA PHE A 233 7.25 83.27 -45.79
C PHE A 233 7.62 83.30 -47.27
N PHE A 234 7.55 82.16 -47.96
CA PHE A 234 7.87 82.06 -49.37
C PHE A 234 6.87 82.84 -50.23
N VAL A 235 5.57 82.72 -49.93
CA VAL A 235 4.51 83.50 -50.59
C VAL A 235 4.68 84.99 -50.32
N ALA A 236 4.98 85.39 -49.08
CA ALA A 236 5.24 86.78 -48.72
C ALA A 236 6.46 87.35 -49.45
N THR A 237 7.56 86.58 -49.51
CA THR A 237 8.80 86.99 -50.18
C THR A 237 8.62 87.07 -51.69
N THR A 238 7.92 86.09 -52.29
CA THR A 238 7.59 86.10 -53.72
C THR A 238 6.67 87.28 -54.05
N GLY A 239 5.65 87.53 -53.24
CA GLY A 239 4.79 88.71 -53.37
C GLY A 239 5.59 90.01 -53.24
N TYR A 240 6.50 90.10 -52.27
CA TYR A 240 7.39 91.24 -52.07
C TYR A 240 8.33 91.46 -53.28
N LEU A 241 8.92 90.40 -53.82
CA LEU A 241 9.80 90.46 -54.99
C LEU A 241 9.04 90.85 -56.26
N VAL A 242 7.81 90.35 -56.46
CA VAL A 242 6.95 90.71 -57.60
C VAL A 242 6.50 92.18 -57.51
N LEU A 243 6.22 92.68 -56.31
CA LEU A 243 5.87 94.09 -56.10
C LEU A 243 7.08 95.03 -56.24
N ARG A 244 8.29 94.56 -55.94
CA ARG A 244 9.53 95.31 -56.14
C ARG A 244 9.97 95.28 -57.61
N ARG A 245 9.34 96.09 -58.46
CA ARG A 245 9.83 96.34 -59.83
C ARG A 245 11.32 96.76 -59.81
N PRO A 246 12.17 96.24 -60.72
CA PRO A 246 13.54 96.71 -60.85
C PRO A 246 13.52 98.19 -61.24
N LYS A 247 14.24 99.03 -60.49
CA LYS A 247 14.53 100.39 -60.93
C LYS A 247 15.58 100.29 -62.04
N ASN A 248 15.20 100.71 -63.24
CA ASN A 248 16.08 100.85 -64.39
C ASN A 248 17.33 101.64 -63.98
N TYR A 249 18.51 101.06 -64.19
CA TYR A 249 19.75 101.81 -64.27
C TYR A 249 20.19 101.82 -65.74
N TRP A 250 20.17 103.05 -66.27
CA TRP A 250 20.64 103.54 -67.57
C TRP A 250 19.79 103.17 -68.79
#